data_AF-A0A6B3AT33-F1
#
_entry.id   AF-A0A6B3AT33-F1
#
_cell.length_a   1.000
_cell.length_b   1.000
_cell.length_c   1.000
_cell.angle_alpha   90.00
_cell.angle_beta   90.00
_cell.angle_gamma   90.00
#
_symmetry.space_group_name_H-M   'P 1'
#
loop_
_entity.id
_entity.type
_entity.pdbx_description
1 polymer ?
#
loop_
_entity_poly.entity_id
_entity_poly.type
_entity_poly.pdbx_seq_one_letter_code
_entity_poly.pdbx_strand_id
1 'polypeptide(L)'
;EGGYAAALLLDGWAMVNRPDLRAGEDALRRWIGAAALVRPQSAGGTVVVVAEPTLRPVQALVRWDPVGHALRELSERAELGFPPVSRMAAVAGPPEAVAAFLAGVELPAEAEVLGPVPLPVTPPGRPRRPGAPPPGEHWERALIRVPP
;
A
#
# COMPACT_ATOMS: atom_id res chain seq x y z
N GLU A 1 14.24 -10.68 -29.62
CA GLU A 1 13.19 -11.72 -29.59
C GLU A 1 13.64 -12.86 -28.69
N GLY A 2 12.72 -13.51 -27.96
CA GLY A 2 13.02 -14.70 -27.14
C GLY A 2 12.75 -14.62 -25.63
N GLY A 3 12.44 -13.44 -25.06
CA GLY A 3 12.19 -13.23 -23.62
C GLY A 3 13.39 -13.57 -22.72
N TYR A 4 13.30 -13.26 -21.43
CA TYR A 4 14.30 -13.75 -20.46
C TYR A 4 14.12 -15.26 -20.26
N ALA A 5 15.23 -15.98 -20.06
CA ALA A 5 15.17 -17.40 -19.73
C ALA A 5 14.61 -17.65 -18.33
N ALA A 6 14.86 -16.73 -17.40
CA ALA A 6 14.31 -16.82 -16.05
C ALA A 6 14.20 -15.45 -15.36
N ALA A 7 13.39 -15.40 -14.30
CA ALA A 7 13.35 -14.30 -13.33
C ALA A 7 13.41 -14.84 -11.89
N LEU A 8 14.13 -14.13 -11.02
CA LEU A 8 14.24 -14.41 -9.59
C LEU A 8 13.64 -13.23 -8.81
N LEU A 9 12.52 -13.47 -8.15
CA LEU A 9 11.79 -12.48 -7.35
C LEU A 9 12.17 -12.65 -5.89
N LEU A 10 13.19 -11.91 -5.46
CA LEU A 10 13.84 -12.06 -4.15
C LEU A 10 13.34 -11.06 -3.09
N ASP A 11 12.39 -10.20 -3.47
CA ASP A 11 11.87 -9.10 -2.65
C ASP A 11 10.57 -9.45 -1.91
N GLY A 12 10.18 -10.73 -1.89
CA GLY A 12 8.98 -11.27 -1.24
C GLY A 12 8.67 -10.68 0.12
N TRP A 13 9.61 -10.87 1.05
CA TRP A 13 9.50 -10.39 2.42
C TRP A 13 9.45 -8.86 2.51
N ALA A 14 10.26 -8.17 1.72
CA ALA A 14 10.37 -6.70 1.77
C ALA A 14 9.13 -6.00 1.19
N MET A 15 8.52 -6.58 0.16
CA MET A 15 7.38 -6.02 -0.53
C MET A 15 6.08 -6.23 0.24
N VAL A 16 5.84 -7.45 0.75
CA VAL A 16 4.55 -7.80 1.37
C VAL A 16 4.43 -7.33 2.82
N ASN A 17 5.53 -7.23 3.56
CA ASN A 17 5.49 -6.79 4.98
C ASN A 17 5.50 -5.27 5.15
N ARG A 18 5.31 -4.50 4.07
CA ARG A 18 5.16 -3.04 4.19
C ARG A 18 3.85 -2.74 4.95
N PRO A 19 3.87 -1.83 5.93
CA PRO A 19 2.66 -1.39 6.62
C PRO A 19 1.87 -0.42 5.72
N ASP A 20 1.37 -0.94 4.60
CA ASP A 20 0.73 -0.22 3.51
C ASP A 20 -0.44 -1.07 3.00
N LEU A 21 -1.63 -0.47 2.91
CA LEU A 21 -2.85 -1.14 2.45
C LEU A 21 -2.72 -1.73 1.03
N ARG A 22 -1.76 -1.25 0.24
CA ARG A 22 -1.51 -1.69 -1.13
C ARG A 22 -0.29 -2.61 -1.27
N ALA A 23 0.34 -3.02 -0.17
CA ALA A 23 1.56 -3.82 -0.20
C ALA A 23 1.40 -5.11 -1.05
N GLY A 24 0.32 -5.85 -0.84
CA GLY A 24 0.02 -7.08 -1.59
C GLY A 24 -0.23 -6.84 -3.09
N GLU A 25 -1.10 -5.87 -3.40
CA GLU A 25 -1.41 -5.47 -4.78
C GLU A 25 -0.17 -4.98 -5.55
N ASP A 26 0.65 -4.14 -4.92
CA ASP A 26 1.88 -3.60 -5.51
C ASP A 26 2.92 -4.70 -5.73
N ALA A 27 3.06 -5.63 -4.79
CA ALA A 27 3.93 -6.80 -4.92
C ALA A 27 3.52 -7.63 -6.14
N LEU A 28 2.24 -8.02 -6.21
CA LEU A 28 1.72 -8.82 -7.31
C LEU A 28 1.88 -8.11 -8.66
N ARG A 29 1.55 -6.81 -8.73
CA ARG A 29 1.71 -5.99 -9.93
C ARG A 29 3.15 -6.00 -10.44
N ARG A 30 4.12 -5.83 -9.54
CA ARG A 30 5.55 -5.84 -9.91
C ARG A 30 6.02 -7.23 -10.34
N TRP A 31 5.62 -8.27 -9.62
CA TRP A 31 6.00 -9.65 -9.92
C TRP A 31 5.43 -10.15 -11.24
N ILE A 32 4.17 -9.85 -11.53
CA ILE A 32 3.55 -10.18 -12.83
C ILE A 32 4.22 -9.39 -13.94
N GLY A 33 4.54 -8.11 -13.73
CA GLY A 33 5.29 -7.30 -14.69
C GLY A 33 6.65 -7.91 -15.03
N ALA A 34 7.39 -8.39 -14.03
CA ALA A 34 8.66 -9.07 -14.24
C ALA A 34 8.49 -10.45 -14.90
N ALA A 35 7.53 -11.25 -14.45
CA ALA A 35 7.22 -12.57 -14.99
C ALA A 35 6.81 -12.51 -16.47
N ALA A 36 6.09 -11.45 -16.88
CA ALA A 36 5.69 -11.25 -18.27
C ALA A 36 6.86 -11.01 -19.23
N LEU A 37 8.05 -10.66 -18.73
CA LEU A 37 9.26 -10.53 -19.54
C LEU A 37 9.97 -11.88 -19.76
N VAL A 38 9.62 -12.91 -18.97
CA VAL A 38 10.16 -14.26 -19.11
C VAL A 38 9.46 -14.96 -20.26
N ARG A 39 10.22 -15.71 -21.06
CA ARG A 39 9.67 -16.49 -22.16
C ARG A 39 8.65 -17.53 -21.66
N PRO A 40 7.73 -18.00 -22.52
CA PRO A 40 6.75 -19.01 -22.12
C PRO A 40 7.40 -20.27 -21.55
N GLN A 41 6.66 -20.97 -20.68
CA GLN A 41 7.10 -22.26 -20.12
C GLN A 41 7.42 -23.28 -21.22
N SER A 42 6.65 -23.31 -22.31
CA SER A 42 6.88 -24.18 -23.47
C SER A 42 8.22 -23.93 -24.18
N ALA A 43 8.83 -22.76 -23.96
CA ALA A 43 10.18 -22.39 -24.42
C ALA A 43 11.23 -22.47 -23.30
N GLY A 44 10.92 -23.12 -22.18
CA GLY A 44 11.82 -23.29 -21.04
C GLY A 44 12.06 -22.01 -20.24
N GLY A 45 11.04 -21.16 -20.09
CA GLY A 45 11.05 -20.01 -19.19
C GLY A 45 10.68 -20.38 -17.76
N THR A 46 11.38 -19.81 -16.78
CA THR A 46 11.18 -20.11 -15.35
C THR A 46 11.10 -18.85 -14.50
N VAL A 47 10.09 -18.76 -13.63
CA VAL A 47 9.99 -17.71 -12.62
C VAL A 47 10.09 -18.36 -11.24
N VAL A 48 10.99 -17.86 -10.39
CA VAL A 48 11.10 -18.28 -8.99
C VAL A 48 10.77 -17.10 -8.10
N VAL A 49 9.88 -17.32 -7.13
CA VAL A 49 9.55 -16.33 -6.10
C VAL A 49 10.02 -16.85 -4.73
N VAL A 50 10.70 -16.00 -3.98
CA VAL A 50 11.15 -16.28 -2.61
C VAL A 50 10.27 -15.50 -1.65
N ALA A 51 9.23 -16.14 -1.15
CA ALA A 51 8.24 -15.57 -0.24
C ALA A 51 7.52 -16.68 0.54
N GLU A 52 6.75 -16.32 1.58
CA GLU A 52 5.87 -17.26 2.28
C GLU A 52 4.82 -17.82 1.29
N PRO A 53 4.83 -19.12 1.00
CA PRO A 53 4.04 -19.70 -0.09
C PRO A 53 2.53 -19.56 0.12
N THR A 54 2.05 -19.44 1.35
CA THR A 54 0.62 -19.33 1.64
C THR A 54 0.04 -17.93 1.41
N LEU A 55 0.88 -16.92 1.17
CA LEU A 55 0.43 -15.55 0.95
C LEU A 55 -0.43 -15.43 -0.32
N ARG A 56 -1.56 -14.72 -0.22
CA ARG A 56 -2.47 -14.46 -1.34
C ARG A 56 -1.81 -13.92 -2.61
N PRO A 57 -0.91 -12.92 -2.58
CA PRO A 57 -0.23 -12.46 -3.81
C PRO A 57 0.69 -13.53 -4.41
N VAL A 58 1.35 -14.36 -3.60
CA VAL A 58 2.18 -15.47 -4.09
C VAL A 58 1.30 -16.51 -4.79
N GLN A 59 0.19 -16.87 -4.14
CA GLN A 59 -0.81 -17.78 -4.68
C GLN A 59 -1.46 -17.28 -5.97
N ALA A 60 -1.66 -15.96 -6.11
CA ALA A 60 -2.16 -15.33 -7.32
C ALA A 60 -1.14 -15.35 -8.47
N LEU A 61 0.14 -15.12 -8.16
CA LEU A 61 1.23 -15.24 -9.14
C LEU A 61 1.35 -16.67 -9.68
N VAL A 62 1.34 -17.66 -8.78
CA VAL A 62 1.45 -19.09 -9.13
C VAL A 62 0.28 -19.55 -10.01
N ARG A 63 -0.95 -19.11 -9.71
CA ARG A 63 -2.15 -19.45 -10.50
C ARG A 63 -2.33 -18.57 -11.73
N TRP A 64 -1.51 -17.54 -11.90
CA TRP A 64 -1.70 -16.49 -12.90
C TRP A 64 -3.12 -15.86 -12.83
N ASP A 65 -3.58 -15.54 -11.62
CA ASP A 65 -4.91 -14.98 -11.33
C ASP A 65 -4.82 -13.56 -10.71
N PRO A 66 -4.35 -12.54 -11.45
CA PRO A 66 -4.36 -11.16 -10.96
C PRO A 66 -5.77 -10.60 -10.76
N VAL A 67 -6.72 -11.02 -11.60
CA VAL A 67 -8.09 -10.50 -11.58
C VAL A 67 -8.82 -10.96 -10.32
N GLY A 68 -8.77 -12.26 -10.01
CA GLY A 68 -9.36 -12.78 -8.79
C GLY A 68 -8.71 -12.21 -7.53
N HIS A 69 -7.40 -11.96 -7.55
CA HIS A 69 -6.74 -11.26 -6.44
C HIS A 69 -7.29 -9.84 -6.25
N ALA A 70 -7.40 -9.05 -7.33
CA ALA A 70 -7.91 -7.70 -7.27
C ALA A 70 -9.38 -7.62 -6.81
N LEU A 71 -10.23 -8.55 -7.28
CA LEU A 71 -11.64 -8.60 -6.85
C LEU A 71 -11.77 -8.91 -5.35
N ARG A 72 -10.93 -9.82 -4.83
CA ARG A 72 -10.90 -10.13 -3.39
C ARG A 72 -10.43 -8.94 -2.56
N GLU A 73 -9.32 -8.30 -2.94
CA GLU A 73 -8.82 -7.09 -2.26
C GLU A 73 -9.85 -5.96 -2.27
N LEU A 74 -10.57 -5.77 -3.39
CA LEU A 74 -11.63 -4.78 -3.49
C LEU A 74 -12.82 -5.10 -2.56
N SER A 75 -13.23 -6.37 -2.50
CA SER A 75 -14.31 -6.81 -1.59
C SER A 75 -13.94 -6.57 -0.12
N GLU A 76 -12.73 -6.97 0.29
CA GLU A 76 -12.23 -6.76 1.67
C GLU A 76 -12.16 -5.25 2.00
N ARG A 77 -11.79 -4.41 1.04
CA ARG A 77 -11.79 -2.94 1.21
C ARG A 77 -13.18 -2.35 1.32
N ALA A 78 -14.15 -2.91 0.59
CA ALA A 78 -15.54 -2.48 0.68
C ALA A 78 -16.11 -2.76 2.06
N GLU A 79 -15.84 -3.94 2.63
CA GLU A 79 -16.27 -4.31 3.98
C GLU A 79 -15.71 -3.38 5.06
N LEU A 80 -14.49 -2.88 4.88
CA LEU A 80 -13.81 -1.99 5.84
C LEU A 80 -13.97 -0.49 5.53
N GLY A 81 -14.63 -0.15 4.42
CA GLY A 81 -14.75 1.24 3.94
C GLY A 81 -13.38 1.87 3.65
N PHE A 82 -12.43 1.10 3.12
CA PHE A 82 -11.11 1.58 2.71
C PHE A 82 -11.09 2.03 1.24
N PRO A 83 -10.17 2.94 0.85
CA PRO A 83 -9.97 3.30 -0.54
C PRO A 83 -9.71 2.06 -1.41
N PRO A 84 -10.29 1.98 -2.62
CA PRO A 84 -10.94 3.06 -3.36
C PRO A 84 -12.43 3.24 -3.07
N VAL A 85 -13.04 2.44 -2.18
CA VAL A 85 -14.48 2.50 -1.90
C VAL A 85 -14.86 3.82 -1.22
N SER A 86 -14.02 4.26 -0.28
CA SER A 86 -14.14 5.57 0.35
C SER A 86 -13.11 6.56 -0.18
N ARG A 87 -13.42 7.85 -0.16
CA ARG A 87 -12.44 8.91 -0.36
C ARG A 87 -11.76 9.18 0.98
N MET A 88 -10.43 9.27 0.97
CA MET A 88 -9.64 9.56 2.18
C MET A 88 -8.68 10.71 1.95
N ALA A 89 -8.60 11.59 2.95
CA ALA A 89 -7.58 12.63 3.06
C ALA A 89 -6.85 12.50 4.41
N ALA A 90 -5.62 12.97 4.47
CA ALA A 90 -4.83 13.02 5.68
C ALA A 90 -4.37 14.44 5.95
N VAL A 91 -4.55 14.90 7.19
CA VAL A 91 -4.04 16.19 7.67
C VAL A 91 -3.03 15.89 8.76
N ALA A 92 -1.80 16.36 8.57
CA ALA A 92 -0.71 16.13 9.51
C ALA A 92 0.07 17.42 9.75
N GLY A 93 0.44 17.68 10.99
CA GLY A 93 1.14 18.88 11.41
C GLY A 93 1.27 18.97 12.93
N PRO A 94 1.76 20.09 13.46
CA PRO A 94 1.74 20.37 14.89
C PRO A 94 0.32 20.22 15.48
N PRO A 95 0.17 19.72 16.72
CA PRO A 95 -1.14 19.44 17.32
C PRO A 95 -2.11 20.63 17.24
N GLU A 96 -1.64 21.83 17.56
CA GLU A 96 -2.42 23.06 17.52
C GLU A 96 -2.90 23.41 16.11
N ALA A 97 -2.08 23.13 15.08
CA ALA A 97 -2.42 23.39 13.69
C ALA A 97 -3.48 22.39 13.18
N VAL A 98 -3.34 21.11 13.55
CA VAL A 98 -4.33 20.07 13.21
C VAL A 98 -5.67 20.37 13.89
N ALA A 99 -5.65 20.73 15.18
CA ALA A 99 -6.86 21.10 15.91
C ALA A 99 -7.56 22.34 15.30
N ALA A 100 -6.80 23.38 14.96
CA ALA A 100 -7.33 24.58 14.32
C ALA A 100 -7.92 24.27 12.93
N PHE A 101 -7.25 23.44 12.12
CA PHE A 101 -7.78 23.01 10.83
C PHE A 101 -9.10 22.26 10.98
N LEU A 102 -9.17 21.27 11.87
CA LEU A 102 -10.36 20.45 12.07
C LEU A 102 -11.55 21.24 12.61
N ALA A 103 -11.30 22.28 13.41
CA ALA A 103 -12.35 23.16 13.91
C ALA A 103 -12.90 24.12 12.85
N GLY A 104 -12.11 24.46 11.83
CA GLY A 104 -12.47 25.45 10.81
C GLY A 104 -12.87 24.89 9.45
N VAL A 105 -12.64 23.59 9.20
CA VAL A 105 -12.94 22.98 7.91
C VAL A 105 -14.43 22.60 7.80
N GLU A 106 -15.08 23.00 6.72
CA GLU A 106 -16.41 22.52 6.36
C GLU A 106 -16.27 21.17 5.64
N LEU A 107 -16.84 20.12 6.24
CA LEU A 107 -16.84 18.77 5.69
C LEU A 107 -18.26 18.35 5.26
N PRO A 108 -18.39 17.43 4.29
CA PRO A 108 -19.65 16.76 4.01
C PRO A 108 -20.26 16.14 5.27
N ALA A 109 -21.58 16.03 5.34
CA ALA A 109 -22.27 15.51 6.52
C ALA A 109 -21.90 14.06 6.84
N GLU A 110 -21.51 13.30 5.82
CA GLU A 110 -21.12 11.89 5.90
C GLU A 110 -19.63 11.73 6.24
N ALA A 111 -18.87 12.82 6.33
CA ALA A 111 -17.44 12.75 6.59
C ALA A 111 -17.15 12.32 8.04
N GLU A 112 -16.21 11.39 8.17
CA GLU A 112 -15.74 10.87 9.44
C GLU A 112 -14.30 11.31 9.68
N VAL A 113 -14.03 11.84 10.87
CA VAL A 113 -12.68 12.17 11.32
C VAL A 113 -12.14 11.03 12.19
N LEU A 114 -11.03 10.43 11.77
CA LEU A 114 -10.34 9.36 12.50
C LEU A 114 -9.04 9.92 13.11
N GLY A 115 -8.90 9.82 14.43
CA GLY A 115 -7.80 10.43 15.18
C GLY A 115 -8.21 11.77 15.82
N PRO A 116 -7.27 12.70 16.05
CA PRO A 116 -5.85 12.66 15.67
C PRO A 116 -5.03 11.61 16.44
N VAL A 117 -3.92 11.17 15.85
CA VAL A 117 -2.96 10.27 16.49
C VAL A 117 -1.52 10.81 16.33
N PRO A 118 -0.63 10.62 17.32
CA PRO A 118 0.75 11.07 17.22
C PRO A 118 1.49 10.34 16.10
N LEU A 119 2.32 11.08 15.37
CA LEU A 119 3.25 10.53 14.40
C LEU A 119 4.59 10.18 15.09
N PRO A 120 5.30 9.13 14.61
CA PRO A 120 6.64 8.84 15.09
C PRO A 120 7.57 10.05 14.88
N VAL A 121 8.32 10.39 15.92
CA VAL A 121 9.34 11.45 15.85
C VAL A 121 10.45 11.01 14.89
N THR A 122 10.77 11.85 13.92
CA THR A 122 11.87 11.59 12.97
C THR A 122 13.20 11.76 13.70
N PRO A 123 14.04 10.72 13.83
CA PRO A 123 15.36 10.87 14.43
C PRO A 123 16.29 11.72 13.53
N PRO A 124 17.26 12.44 14.11
CA PRO A 124 18.24 13.22 13.34
C PRO A 124 19.02 12.35 12.35
N GLY A 125 19.40 12.91 11.20
CA GLY A 125 20.28 12.26 10.23
C GLY A 125 19.64 11.24 9.29
N ARG A 126 18.32 10.97 9.40
CA ARG A 126 17.59 10.13 8.45
C ARG A 126 16.94 11.00 7.34
N PRO A 127 16.97 10.57 6.06
CA PRO A 127 16.23 11.26 5.00
C PRO A 127 14.74 11.36 5.35
N ARG A 128 14.19 12.58 5.29
CA ARG A 128 12.77 12.84 5.61
C ARG A 128 11.89 12.21 4.54
N ARG A 129 10.91 11.41 4.96
CA ARG A 129 9.85 10.94 4.05
C ARG A 129 8.87 12.09 3.77
N PRO A 130 8.31 12.21 2.55
CA PRO A 130 7.22 13.14 2.29
C PRO A 130 6.09 12.95 3.31
N GLY A 131 5.63 14.04 3.92
CA GLY A 131 4.60 14.02 4.97
C GLY A 131 5.07 13.58 6.36
N ALA A 132 6.36 13.31 6.57
CA ALA A 132 6.90 13.04 7.91
C ALA A 132 7.26 14.33 8.66
N PRO A 133 7.18 14.33 10.01
CA PRO A 133 7.55 15.48 10.83
C PRO A 133 9.02 15.86 10.62
N PRO A 134 9.38 17.16 10.69
CA PRO A 134 10.77 17.57 10.79
C PRO A 134 11.48 16.93 12.00
N PRO A 135 12.81 16.80 11.97
CA PRO A 135 13.55 16.20 13.08
C PRO A 135 13.31 16.93 14.40
N GLY A 136 12.95 16.17 15.45
CA GLY A 136 12.66 16.71 16.78
C GLY A 136 11.28 17.34 16.96
N GLU A 137 10.47 17.43 15.90
CA GLU A 137 9.10 17.93 16.01
C GLU A 137 8.10 16.82 16.33
N HIS A 138 7.11 17.17 17.15
CA HIS A 138 5.96 16.32 17.48
C HIS A 138 4.79 16.75 16.62
N TRP A 139 4.37 15.88 15.70
CA TRP A 139 3.18 16.11 14.89
C TRP A 139 2.13 15.05 15.21
N GLU A 140 0.88 15.40 14.93
CA GLU A 140 -0.24 14.49 14.90
C GLU A 140 -0.80 14.36 13.50
N ARG A 141 -1.60 13.32 13.27
CA ARG A 141 -2.33 13.11 12.04
C ARG A 141 -3.78 12.75 12.30
N ALA A 142 -4.69 13.45 11.65
CA ALA A 142 -6.07 13.04 11.49
C ALA A 142 -6.31 12.53 10.07
N LEU A 143 -7.16 11.53 9.92
CA LEU A 143 -7.68 11.10 8.62
C LEU A 143 -9.13 11.55 8.49
N ILE A 144 -9.49 12.04 7.31
CA ILE A 144 -10.87 12.36 6.95
C ILE A 144 -11.30 11.32 5.94
N ARG A 145 -12.33 10.55 6.27
CA ARG A 145 -12.96 9.55 5.39
C ARG A 145 -14.31 10.08 4.96
N VAL A 146 -14.59 10.03 3.66
CA VAL A 146 -15.94 10.24 3.11
C VAL A 146 -16.39 8.91 2.50
N PRO A 147 -17.39 8.22 3.08
CA PRO A 147 -17.96 7.01 2.50
C PRO A 147 -18.63 7.32 1.15
N PRO A 148 -18.88 6.28 0.32
CA PRO A 148 -19.53 6.44 -0.98
C PRO A 148 -20.97 6.98 -0.91
#